data_AF-A0A946FD98-F1
#
_entry.id   AF-A0A946FD98-F1
#
_cell.length_a   1.000
_cell.length_b   1.000
_cell.length_c   1.000
_cell.angle_alpha   90.00
_cell.angle_beta   90.00
_cell.angle_gamma   90.00
#
_symmetry.space_group_name_H-M   'P 1'
#
loop_
_entity.id
_entity.type
_entity.pdbx_description
1 polymer ?
#
loop_
_entity_poly.entity_id
_entity_poly.type
_entity_poly.pdbx_seq_one_letter_code
_entity_poly.pdbx_strand_id
1 'polypeptide(L)'
;MPTEGTEKPLPLDTLLSSDEPAAFALQNPEAVASVLLVCDHASRRFPSSLGTMGLDLAARRCHLAWDIGAGELTRRLAESLGITAVLCEYSRLVVDCNRQLNDPGAFLEFGDGIVIPGNSNLQKDDKALRANEIYWSYHSAITHEIERLAKHGIKPVFVSVHSFTPVMKSKPRPWEIGVLWDRDRLTAEMFIRDFRDEGFVVGDNEPYSGKAP
;
A
#
# COMPACT_ATOMS: atom_id res chain seq x y z
N MET A 1 -2.90 36.12 -27.26
CA MET A 1 -2.59 36.38 -25.85
C MET A 1 -3.66 37.32 -25.33
N PRO A 2 -4.55 36.81 -24.47
CA PRO A 2 -4.23 36.77 -23.05
C PRO A 2 -4.09 35.35 -22.54
N THR A 3 -3.18 35.18 -21.60
CA THR A 3 -2.88 33.97 -20.84
C THR A 3 -4.05 33.65 -19.92
N GLU A 4 -4.67 32.48 -20.09
CA GLU A 4 -5.55 31.90 -19.09
C GLU A 4 -4.73 31.69 -17.82
N GLY A 5 -5.03 32.51 -16.80
CA GLY A 5 -4.54 32.29 -15.46
C GLY A 5 -5.18 31.02 -14.94
N THR A 6 -4.37 29.98 -14.75
CA THR A 6 -4.75 28.85 -13.93
C THR A 6 -4.88 29.37 -12.49
N GLU A 7 -6.10 29.75 -12.09
CA GLU A 7 -6.42 29.95 -10.69
C GLU A 7 -6.08 28.64 -9.97
N LYS A 8 -5.08 28.71 -9.08
CA LYS A 8 -4.72 27.59 -8.23
C LYS A 8 -5.89 27.38 -7.27
N PRO A 9 -6.48 26.18 -7.18
CA PRO A 9 -7.57 25.93 -6.24
C PRO A 9 -7.09 26.28 -4.83
N LEU A 10 -8.00 26.84 -4.03
CA LEU A 10 -7.78 27.14 -2.62
C LEU A 10 -7.29 25.88 -1.90
N PRO A 11 -6.43 26.02 -0.87
CA PRO A 11 -5.99 24.87 -0.08
C PRO A 11 -7.20 24.12 0.47
N LEU A 12 -7.17 22.79 0.36
CA LEU A 12 -8.20 21.91 0.90
C LEU A 12 -8.05 21.86 2.43
N ASP A 13 -9.12 22.17 3.16
CA ASP A 13 -9.15 22.03 4.62
C ASP A 13 -9.21 20.55 5.06
N THR A 14 -9.77 19.68 4.21
CA THR A 14 -9.83 18.22 4.39
C THR A 14 -9.59 17.52 3.04
N LEU A 15 -8.97 16.35 3.05
CA LEU A 15 -8.73 15.53 1.88
C LEU A 15 -9.90 14.59 1.62
N LEU A 16 -10.36 13.89 2.64
CA LEU A 16 -11.43 12.90 2.58
C LEU A 16 -12.76 13.54 2.97
N SER A 17 -13.76 13.42 2.09
CA SER A 17 -15.12 13.89 2.41
C SER A 17 -15.81 12.90 3.36
N SER A 18 -16.78 13.37 4.15
CA SER A 18 -17.44 12.53 5.17
C SER A 18 -18.21 11.33 4.63
N ASP A 19 -18.58 11.36 3.34
CA ASP A 19 -19.25 10.28 2.61
C ASP A 19 -18.26 9.33 1.90
N GLU A 20 -16.95 9.60 1.98
CA GLU A 20 -15.93 8.70 1.46
C GLU A 20 -15.58 7.60 2.47
N PRO A 21 -15.08 6.44 2.00
CA PRO A 21 -14.55 5.42 2.89
C PRO A 21 -13.44 5.96 3.78
N ALA A 22 -13.34 5.42 5.00
CA ALA A 22 -12.19 5.67 5.87
C ALA A 22 -10.86 5.31 5.18
N ALA A 23 -9.75 5.86 5.66
CA ALA A 23 -8.42 5.62 5.11
C ALA A 23 -7.99 4.14 5.04
N PHE A 24 -8.58 3.31 5.89
CA PHE A 24 -8.33 1.89 5.97
C PHE A 24 -9.62 1.10 6.25
N ALA A 25 -9.57 -0.19 5.92
CA ALA A 25 -10.59 -1.17 6.31
C ALA A 25 -9.98 -2.21 7.25
N LEU A 26 -10.78 -2.67 8.22
CA LEU A 26 -10.44 -3.78 9.11
C LEU A 26 -11.26 -5.01 8.72
N GLN A 27 -10.58 -6.14 8.51
CA GLN A 27 -11.19 -7.46 8.41
C GLN A 27 -11.00 -8.17 9.76
N ASN A 28 -12.05 -8.80 10.29
CA ASN A 28 -12.02 -9.55 11.55
C ASN A 28 -11.35 -8.77 12.72
N PRO A 29 -11.85 -7.57 13.09
CA PRO A 29 -11.19 -6.70 14.06
C PRO A 29 -11.07 -7.33 15.47
N GLU A 30 -11.95 -8.27 15.80
CA GLU A 30 -11.95 -8.95 17.10
C GLU A 30 -11.13 -10.24 17.12
N ALA A 31 -10.52 -10.66 16.00
CA ALA A 31 -9.74 -11.89 15.97
C ALA A 31 -8.52 -11.79 16.90
N VAL A 32 -8.26 -12.86 17.64
CA VAL A 32 -7.11 -13.00 18.54
C VAL A 32 -6.25 -14.11 17.97
N ALA A 33 -5.36 -13.75 17.04
CA ALA A 33 -4.51 -14.68 16.30
C ALA A 33 -3.05 -14.21 16.32
N SER A 34 -2.12 -15.15 16.11
CA SER A 34 -0.67 -14.88 16.07
C SER A 34 -0.19 -14.28 14.75
N VAL A 35 -1.08 -13.93 13.83
CA VAL A 35 -0.77 -13.33 12.53
C VAL A 35 -1.62 -12.08 12.35
N LEU A 36 -0.99 -11.00 11.89
CA LEU A 36 -1.65 -9.77 11.44
C LEU A 36 -1.30 -9.55 9.97
N LEU A 37 -2.33 -9.52 9.12
CA LEU A 37 -2.17 -9.18 7.71
C LEU A 37 -2.25 -7.67 7.52
N VAL A 38 -1.42 -7.13 6.64
CA VAL A 38 -1.58 -5.76 6.14
C VAL A 38 -1.51 -5.72 4.62
N CYS A 39 -2.12 -4.70 4.02
CA CYS A 39 -2.02 -4.49 2.58
C CYS A 39 -2.02 -2.99 2.27
N ASP A 40 -0.81 -2.45 2.09
CA ASP A 40 -0.57 -1.00 1.91
C ASP A 40 -1.11 -0.49 0.57
N HIS A 41 -1.19 -1.35 -0.44
CA HIS A 41 -1.60 -1.01 -1.80
C HIS A 41 -2.89 -1.72 -2.23
N ALA A 42 -3.81 -1.93 -1.28
CA ALA A 42 -5.03 -2.72 -1.50
C ALA A 42 -6.03 -2.08 -2.49
N SER A 43 -5.97 -0.75 -2.66
CA SER A 43 -6.98 0.02 -3.38
C SER A 43 -6.37 0.98 -4.39
N ARG A 44 -7.09 1.20 -5.51
CA ARG A 44 -6.80 2.26 -6.48
C ARG A 44 -7.66 3.52 -6.31
N ARG A 45 -8.35 3.67 -5.17
CA ARG A 45 -9.24 4.82 -4.93
C ARG A 45 -8.43 6.10 -4.77
N PHE A 46 -8.96 7.20 -5.27
CA PHE A 46 -8.42 8.53 -5.02
C PHE A 46 -9.49 9.34 -4.28
N PRO A 47 -9.11 10.21 -3.34
CA PRO A 47 -10.04 11.18 -2.76
C PRO A 47 -10.68 12.01 -3.87
N SER A 48 -11.98 12.25 -3.78
CA SER A 48 -12.74 13.01 -4.78
C SER A 48 -12.22 14.43 -4.90
N SER A 49 -11.72 15.00 -3.80
CA SER A 49 -11.08 16.32 -3.72
C SER A 49 -9.84 16.45 -4.63
N LEU A 50 -9.15 15.34 -4.94
CA LEU A 50 -8.00 15.31 -5.86
C LEU A 50 -8.39 15.05 -7.33
N GLY A 51 -9.68 14.79 -7.60
CA GLY A 51 -10.21 14.52 -8.93
C GLY A 51 -9.48 13.38 -9.65
N THR A 52 -8.83 13.69 -10.77
CA THR A 52 -8.05 12.71 -11.56
C THR A 52 -6.57 12.73 -11.27
N MET A 53 -6.06 13.71 -10.51
CA MET A 53 -4.62 14.00 -10.40
C MET A 53 -3.90 14.18 -11.75
N GLY A 54 -4.64 14.53 -12.82
CA GLY A 54 -4.11 14.63 -14.18
C GLY A 54 -3.77 13.28 -14.83
N LEU A 55 -4.21 12.17 -14.23
CA LEU A 55 -4.00 10.82 -14.75
C LEU A 55 -5.17 10.37 -15.64
N ASP A 56 -4.86 9.67 -16.72
CA ASP A 56 -5.87 8.98 -17.51
C ASP A 56 -6.41 7.71 -16.80
N LEU A 57 -7.44 7.11 -17.38
CA LEU A 57 -8.05 5.90 -16.81
C LEU A 57 -7.11 4.70 -16.77
N ALA A 58 -6.15 4.59 -17.69
CA ALA A 58 -5.22 3.48 -17.74
C ALA A 58 -4.19 3.58 -16.61
N ALA A 59 -3.60 4.75 -16.41
CA ALA A 59 -2.67 5.05 -15.34
C ALA A 59 -3.31 4.90 -13.95
N ARG A 60 -4.58 5.31 -13.78
CA ARG A 60 -5.32 5.13 -12.51
C ARG A 60 -5.70 3.68 -12.21
N ARG A 61 -5.51 2.75 -13.15
CA ARG A 61 -5.89 1.33 -13.00
C ARG A 61 -4.71 0.37 -13.08
N CYS A 62 -3.55 0.82 -13.55
CA CYS A 62 -2.35 0.00 -13.65
C CYS A 62 -1.66 -0.19 -12.30
N HIS A 63 -0.59 -0.98 -12.29
CA HIS A 63 0.15 -1.37 -11.10
C HIS A 63 0.86 -0.19 -10.38
N LEU A 64 0.96 0.99 -11.00
CA LEU A 64 1.45 2.18 -10.30
C LEU A 64 0.46 2.67 -9.24
N ALA A 65 -0.85 2.53 -9.49
CA ALA A 65 -1.89 3.03 -8.59
C ALA A 65 -2.10 2.15 -7.36
N TRP A 66 -1.79 0.85 -7.47
CA TRP A 66 -2.14 -0.17 -6.48
C TRP A 66 -1.55 -1.53 -6.87
N ASP A 67 -1.57 -2.47 -5.94
CA ASP A 67 -1.16 -3.85 -6.19
C ASP A 67 -2.39 -4.67 -6.62
N ILE A 68 -2.49 -4.92 -7.93
CA ILE A 68 -3.65 -5.56 -8.55
C ILE A 68 -3.91 -6.93 -7.93
N GLY A 69 -5.05 -7.07 -7.25
CA GLY A 69 -5.49 -8.32 -6.62
C GLY A 69 -5.00 -8.52 -5.18
N ALA A 70 -4.02 -7.76 -4.69
CA ALA A 70 -3.47 -7.91 -3.34
C ALA A 70 -4.51 -7.65 -2.24
N GLY A 71 -5.34 -6.62 -2.41
CA GLY A 71 -6.41 -6.31 -1.46
C GLY A 71 -7.45 -7.44 -1.35
N GLU A 72 -7.88 -8.00 -2.49
CA GLU A 72 -8.85 -9.09 -2.52
C GLU A 72 -8.26 -10.39 -1.94
N LEU A 73 -7.01 -10.70 -2.28
CA LEU A 73 -6.29 -11.84 -1.68
C LEU A 73 -6.20 -11.70 -0.16
N THR A 74 -5.82 -10.52 0.33
CA THR A 74 -5.72 -10.22 1.77
C THR A 74 -7.05 -10.45 2.49
N ARG A 75 -8.17 -9.96 1.94
CA ARG A 75 -9.50 -10.17 2.54
C ARG A 75 -9.88 -11.65 2.59
N ARG A 76 -9.62 -12.40 1.52
CA ARG A 76 -9.91 -13.85 1.45
C ARG A 76 -9.03 -14.65 2.41
N LEU A 77 -7.75 -14.32 2.54
CA LEU A 77 -6.86 -14.94 3.50
C LEU A 77 -7.33 -14.66 4.93
N ALA A 78 -7.67 -13.41 5.24
CA ALA A 78 -8.18 -13.02 6.54
C ALA A 78 -9.48 -13.78 6.90
N GLU A 79 -10.44 -13.84 5.97
CA GLU A 79 -11.68 -14.59 6.13
C GLU A 79 -11.43 -16.09 6.32
N SER A 80 -10.65 -16.71 5.43
CA SER A 80 -10.38 -18.15 5.47
C SER A 80 -9.61 -18.60 6.70
N LEU A 81 -8.72 -17.76 7.23
CA LEU A 81 -7.89 -18.08 8.40
C LEU A 81 -8.49 -17.55 9.71
N GLY A 82 -9.55 -16.76 9.65
CA GLY A 82 -10.13 -16.10 10.83
C GLY A 82 -9.17 -15.13 11.53
N ILE A 83 -8.32 -14.45 10.77
CA ILE A 83 -7.30 -13.52 11.29
C ILE A 83 -7.60 -12.07 10.94
N THR A 84 -7.07 -11.14 11.72
CA THR A 84 -7.22 -9.70 11.49
C THR A 84 -6.41 -9.25 10.27
N ALA A 85 -6.99 -8.37 9.46
CA ALA A 85 -6.27 -7.66 8.40
C ALA A 85 -6.56 -6.16 8.39
N VAL A 86 -5.53 -5.35 8.11
CA VAL A 86 -5.64 -3.90 7.89
C VAL A 86 -5.32 -3.58 6.42
N LEU A 87 -6.24 -2.97 5.69
CA LEU A 87 -6.07 -2.66 4.27
C LEU A 87 -6.15 -1.16 4.04
N CYS A 88 -5.18 -0.58 3.31
CA CYS A 88 -5.27 0.83 2.93
C CYS A 88 -6.31 1.00 1.80
N GLU A 89 -7.30 1.88 2.02
CA GLU A 89 -8.43 2.04 1.10
C GLU A 89 -8.16 3.08 0.01
N TYR A 90 -6.97 3.67 -0.06
CA TYR A 90 -6.57 4.67 -1.06
C TYR A 90 -5.32 4.27 -1.84
N SER A 91 -5.20 4.82 -3.04
CA SER A 91 -4.10 4.58 -3.96
C SER A 91 -2.78 5.08 -3.39
N ARG A 92 -1.73 4.27 -3.56
CA ARG A 92 -0.34 4.65 -3.24
C ARG A 92 0.15 5.89 -3.99
N LEU A 93 -0.52 6.29 -5.07
CA LEU A 93 -0.19 7.53 -5.80
C LEU A 93 -0.66 8.79 -5.06
N VAL A 94 -1.58 8.68 -4.10
CA VAL A 94 -1.94 9.80 -3.22
C VAL A 94 -0.83 9.99 -2.19
N VAL A 95 -0.55 8.94 -1.42
CA VAL A 95 0.60 8.80 -0.54
C VAL A 95 0.91 7.31 -0.41
N ASP A 96 2.18 6.92 -0.58
CA ASP A 96 2.59 5.52 -0.45
C ASP A 96 2.81 5.17 1.03
N CYS A 97 1.89 4.39 1.60
CA CYS A 97 1.94 3.97 3.01
C CYS A 97 3.10 3.03 3.34
N ASN A 98 3.77 2.44 2.34
CA ASN A 98 4.94 1.58 2.51
C ASN A 98 6.27 2.34 2.27
N ARG A 99 6.25 3.68 2.36
CA ARG A 99 7.41 4.56 2.23
C ARG A 99 7.49 5.54 3.39
N GLN A 100 8.70 5.86 3.84
CA GLN A 100 8.88 7.01 4.73
C GLN A 100 8.49 8.29 4.00
N LEU A 101 7.82 9.24 4.67
CA LEU A 101 7.31 10.47 4.03
C LEU A 101 8.40 11.38 3.42
N ASN A 102 9.67 11.17 3.77
CA ASN A 102 10.83 11.85 3.18
C ASN A 102 11.42 11.11 1.96
N ASP A 103 10.99 9.88 1.68
CA ASP A 103 11.34 9.13 0.48
C ASP A 103 10.60 9.77 -0.73
N PRO A 104 11.28 10.07 -1.85
CA PRO A 104 10.64 10.59 -3.05
C PRO A 104 9.48 9.73 -3.58
N GLY A 105 9.51 8.42 -3.31
CA GLY A 105 8.45 7.47 -3.64
C GLY A 105 7.19 7.61 -2.79
N ALA A 106 7.23 8.29 -1.63
CA ALA A 106 6.03 8.53 -0.83
C ALA A 106 4.99 9.39 -1.56
N PHE A 107 5.46 10.29 -2.43
CA PHE A 107 4.64 11.14 -3.28
C PHE A 107 5.14 11.07 -4.72
N LEU A 108 4.95 9.91 -5.36
CA LEU A 108 5.57 9.59 -6.65
C LEU A 108 5.17 10.59 -7.76
N GLU A 109 6.15 11.28 -8.34
CA GLU A 109 5.93 12.24 -9.44
C GLU A 109 6.04 11.60 -10.84
N PHE A 110 6.81 10.51 -10.96
CA PHE A 110 7.03 9.79 -12.21
C PHE A 110 7.35 8.31 -11.96
N GLY A 111 6.72 7.41 -12.72
CA GLY A 111 6.97 5.98 -12.64
C GLY A 111 6.55 5.27 -13.92
N ASP A 112 7.33 4.28 -14.35
CA ASP A 112 7.04 3.43 -15.53
C ASP A 112 6.63 4.21 -16.80
N GLY A 113 7.30 5.34 -17.07
CA GLY A 113 7.00 6.19 -18.24
C GLY A 113 5.80 7.12 -18.07
N ILE A 114 5.12 7.09 -16.93
CA ILE A 114 3.93 7.88 -16.62
C ILE A 114 4.31 9.00 -15.65
N VAL A 115 3.98 10.24 -16.02
CA VAL A 115 4.02 11.41 -15.12
C VAL A 115 2.76 11.40 -14.26
N ILE A 116 2.87 11.81 -13.00
CA ILE A 116 1.75 11.99 -12.07
C ILE A 116 1.59 13.50 -11.79
N PRO A 117 0.81 14.24 -12.62
CA PRO A 117 0.73 15.70 -12.52
C PRO A 117 0.24 16.20 -11.16
N GLY A 118 -0.70 15.49 -10.53
CA GLY A 118 -1.23 15.83 -9.21
C GLY A 118 -0.23 15.64 -8.06
N ASN A 119 0.98 15.15 -8.33
CA ASN A 119 2.09 15.09 -7.38
C ASN A 119 3.22 16.07 -7.70
N SER A 120 3.20 16.72 -8.86
CA SER A 120 4.24 17.68 -9.24
C SER A 120 4.19 18.92 -8.32
N ASN A 121 5.34 19.27 -7.74
CA ASN A 121 5.50 20.45 -6.88
C ASN A 121 4.52 20.53 -5.69
N LEU A 122 4.18 19.39 -5.08
CA LEU A 122 3.35 19.36 -3.87
C LEU A 122 3.95 20.23 -2.77
N GLN A 123 3.12 21.12 -2.22
CA GLN A 123 3.53 21.98 -1.12
C GLN A 123 3.55 21.19 0.20
N LYS A 124 4.18 21.78 1.22
CA LYS A 124 4.27 21.16 2.54
C LYS A 124 2.89 20.83 3.11
N ASP A 125 1.92 21.73 2.94
CA ASP A 125 0.57 21.57 3.47
C ASP A 125 -0.20 20.47 2.73
N ASP A 126 -0.04 20.36 1.40
CA ASP A 126 -0.63 19.26 0.62
C ASP A 126 -0.10 17.89 1.09
N LYS A 127 1.22 17.80 1.31
CA LYS A 127 1.85 16.57 1.83
C LYS A 127 1.38 16.25 3.24
N ALA A 128 1.27 17.26 4.10
CA ALA A 128 0.79 17.11 5.47
C ALA A 128 -0.66 16.62 5.51
N LEU A 129 -1.53 17.17 4.65
CA LEU A 129 -2.94 16.77 4.58
C LEU A 129 -3.08 15.28 4.18
N ARG A 130 -2.39 14.87 3.12
CA ARG A 130 -2.35 13.46 2.68
C ARG A 130 -1.76 12.54 3.74
N ALA A 131 -0.69 12.98 4.41
CA ALA A 131 -0.08 12.22 5.48
C ALA A 131 -1.03 12.05 6.67
N ASN A 132 -1.69 13.11 7.11
CA ASN A 132 -2.58 13.06 8.27
C ASN A 132 -3.81 12.19 8.02
N GLU A 133 -4.46 12.34 6.87
CA GLU A 133 -5.74 11.67 6.64
C GLU A 133 -5.60 10.23 6.17
N ILE A 134 -4.53 9.89 5.43
CA ILE A 134 -4.33 8.55 4.89
C ILE A 134 -3.20 7.82 5.59
N TYR A 135 -1.97 8.35 5.50
CA TYR A 135 -0.77 7.67 5.97
C TYR A 135 -0.81 7.37 7.48
N TRP A 136 -0.97 8.41 8.30
CA TRP A 136 -0.97 8.27 9.75
C TRP A 136 -2.21 7.54 10.26
N SER A 137 -3.36 7.74 9.61
CA SER A 137 -4.59 7.00 9.93
C SER A 137 -4.40 5.50 9.77
N TYR A 138 -3.84 5.06 8.63
CA TYR A 138 -3.53 3.65 8.37
C TYR A 138 -2.45 3.08 9.30
N HIS A 139 -1.33 3.79 9.49
CA HIS A 139 -0.26 3.36 10.40
C HIS A 139 -0.71 3.29 11.87
N SER A 140 -1.59 4.20 12.30
CA SER A 140 -2.18 4.18 13.64
C SER A 140 -3.09 2.97 13.81
N ALA A 141 -3.86 2.60 12.80
CA ALA A 141 -4.69 1.39 12.82
C ALA A 141 -3.84 0.12 12.97
N ILE A 142 -2.74 0.01 12.23
CA ILE A 142 -1.80 -1.11 12.38
C ILE A 142 -1.22 -1.15 13.80
N THR A 143 -0.76 0.00 14.30
CA THR A 143 -0.19 0.11 15.66
C THR A 143 -1.21 -0.32 16.70
N HIS A 144 -2.46 0.12 16.55
CA HIS A 144 -3.57 -0.27 17.43
C HIS A 144 -3.79 -1.78 17.46
N GLU A 145 -3.81 -2.45 16.30
CA GLU A 145 -4.00 -3.90 16.24
C GLU A 145 -2.84 -4.68 16.86
N ILE A 146 -1.59 -4.22 16.65
CA ILE A 146 -0.42 -4.81 17.31
C ILE A 146 -0.53 -4.68 18.83
N GLU A 147 -0.91 -3.50 19.34
CA GLU A 147 -1.09 -3.25 20.77
C GLU A 147 -2.25 -4.06 21.36
N ARG A 148 -3.36 -4.20 20.62
CA ARG A 148 -4.52 -5.01 21.01
C ARG A 148 -4.13 -6.48 21.18
N LEU A 149 -3.38 -7.04 20.24
CA LEU A 149 -2.87 -8.42 20.33
C LEU A 149 -1.83 -8.56 21.46
N ALA A 150 -0.98 -7.56 21.67
CA ALA A 150 -0.02 -7.56 22.78
C ALA A 150 -0.70 -7.60 24.16
N LYS A 151 -1.87 -6.95 24.33
CA LYS A 151 -2.68 -7.06 25.56
C LYS A 151 -3.19 -8.48 25.83
N HIS A 152 -3.25 -9.33 24.80
CA HIS A 152 -3.57 -10.75 24.92
C HIS A 152 -2.31 -11.63 25.06
N GLY A 153 -1.13 -11.03 25.24
CA GLY A 153 0.14 -11.76 25.32
C GLY A 153 0.67 -12.24 23.97
N ILE A 154 0.13 -11.75 22.86
CA ILE A 154 0.49 -12.17 21.50
C ILE A 154 1.41 -11.12 20.87
N LYS A 155 2.57 -11.56 20.38
CA LYS A 155 3.39 -10.80 19.44
C LYS A 155 3.11 -11.34 18.04
N PRO A 156 2.33 -10.64 17.20
CA PRO A 156 1.92 -11.18 15.91
C PRO A 156 3.10 -11.28 14.94
N VAL A 157 3.10 -12.32 14.11
CA VAL A 157 3.81 -12.34 12.84
C VAL A 157 3.13 -11.35 11.92
N PHE A 158 3.87 -10.33 11.50
CA PHE A 158 3.38 -9.28 10.64
C PHE A 158 3.65 -9.64 9.18
N VAL A 159 2.59 -9.77 8.38
CA VAL A 159 2.70 -10.17 6.97
C VAL A 159 2.06 -9.09 6.11
N SER A 160 2.89 -8.37 5.34
CA SER A 160 2.38 -7.46 4.31
C SER A 160 2.17 -8.21 3.00
N VAL A 161 0.98 -8.08 2.42
CA VAL A 161 0.56 -8.74 1.19
C VAL A 161 0.65 -7.74 0.04
N HIS A 162 1.47 -8.09 -0.95
CA HIS A 162 1.70 -7.30 -2.15
C HIS A 162 1.54 -8.15 -3.41
N SER A 163 1.47 -7.49 -4.56
CA SER A 163 1.60 -8.15 -5.87
C SER A 163 2.56 -7.35 -6.75
N PHE A 164 3.07 -7.98 -7.80
CA PHE A 164 3.99 -7.32 -8.72
C PHE A 164 3.63 -7.65 -10.18
N THR A 165 3.86 -6.70 -11.08
CA THR A 165 3.72 -6.95 -12.52
C THR A 165 4.72 -8.02 -12.98
N PRO A 166 4.31 -8.98 -13.83
CA PRO A 166 5.17 -10.07 -14.30
C PRO A 166 6.31 -9.59 -15.22
N VAL A 167 6.16 -8.41 -15.84
CA VAL A 167 7.20 -7.79 -16.68
C VAL A 167 7.41 -6.37 -16.21
N MET A 168 8.67 -5.97 -16.03
CA MET A 168 9.06 -4.62 -15.64
C MET A 168 10.21 -4.15 -16.53
N LYS A 169 10.06 -2.97 -17.17
CA LYS A 169 11.06 -2.43 -18.12
C LYS A 169 11.48 -3.47 -19.17
N SER A 170 10.50 -4.17 -19.74
CA SER A 170 10.67 -5.25 -20.72
C SER A 170 11.46 -6.48 -20.23
N LYS A 171 11.74 -6.59 -18.93
CA LYS A 171 12.37 -7.77 -18.33
C LYS A 171 11.33 -8.64 -17.63
N PRO A 172 11.20 -9.92 -18.01
CA PRO A 172 10.33 -10.84 -17.30
C PRO A 172 10.87 -11.09 -15.89
N ARG A 173 9.95 -11.25 -14.94
CA ARG A 173 10.23 -11.70 -13.57
C ARG A 173 9.80 -13.16 -13.47
N PRO A 174 10.74 -14.10 -13.28
CA PRO A 174 10.42 -15.52 -13.33
C PRO A 174 9.68 -16.02 -12.09
N TRP A 175 9.72 -15.27 -10.99
CA TRP A 175 9.11 -15.66 -9.73
C TRP A 175 7.59 -15.51 -9.76
N GLU A 176 6.90 -16.50 -9.21
CA GLU A 176 5.46 -16.50 -9.01
C GLU A 176 5.11 -15.94 -7.63
N ILE A 177 5.95 -16.19 -6.63
CA ILE A 177 5.83 -15.69 -5.26
C ILE A 177 7.16 -15.09 -4.82
N GLY A 178 7.14 -13.88 -4.26
CA GLY A 178 8.29 -13.27 -3.60
C GLY A 178 8.11 -13.28 -2.09
N VAL A 179 9.09 -13.80 -1.35
CA VAL A 179 9.14 -13.69 0.12
C VAL A 179 10.19 -12.65 0.48
N LEU A 180 9.72 -11.48 0.88
CA LEU A 180 10.55 -10.31 1.21
C LEU A 180 10.68 -10.19 2.72
N TRP A 181 11.91 -9.98 3.20
CA TRP A 181 12.17 -9.96 4.63
C TRP A 181 13.48 -9.22 4.95
N ASP A 182 13.58 -8.69 6.17
CA ASP A 182 14.78 -8.01 6.69
C ASP A 182 15.49 -8.84 7.77
N ARG A 183 14.84 -8.99 8.94
CA ARG A 183 15.48 -9.52 10.15
C ARG A 183 15.04 -10.94 10.52
N ASP A 184 13.79 -11.30 10.22
CA ASP A 184 13.20 -12.58 10.62
C ASP A 184 13.40 -13.65 9.53
N ARG A 185 14.64 -14.14 9.46
CA ARG A 185 15.03 -15.17 8.50
C ARG A 185 14.27 -16.48 8.69
N LEU A 186 14.00 -16.88 9.93
CA LEU A 186 13.38 -18.18 10.23
C LEU A 186 11.96 -18.25 9.67
N THR A 187 11.15 -17.22 9.92
CA THR A 187 9.80 -17.14 9.34
C THR A 187 9.85 -17.11 7.82
N ALA A 188 10.76 -16.32 7.23
CA ALA A 188 10.91 -16.26 5.78
C ALA A 188 11.29 -17.62 5.15
N GLU A 189 12.24 -18.35 5.75
CA GLU A 189 12.65 -19.67 5.27
C GLU A 189 11.51 -20.69 5.33
N MET A 190 10.62 -20.60 6.33
CA MET A 190 9.42 -21.44 6.39
C MET A 190 8.51 -21.18 5.18
N PHE A 191 8.15 -19.93 4.91
CA PHE A 191 7.34 -19.58 3.73
C PHE A 191 8.01 -20.00 2.43
N ILE A 192 9.31 -19.73 2.27
CA ILE A 192 10.05 -20.07 1.06
C ILE A 192 10.04 -21.58 0.80
N ARG A 193 10.31 -22.39 1.84
CA ARG A 193 10.28 -23.85 1.73
C ARG A 193 8.88 -24.32 1.37
N ASP A 194 7.88 -23.91 2.14
CA ASP A 194 6.52 -24.44 1.99
C ASP A 194 5.92 -24.08 0.62
N PHE A 195 6.16 -22.87 0.11
CA PHE A 195 5.74 -22.50 -1.25
C PHE A 195 6.50 -23.27 -2.34
N ARG A 196 7.79 -23.59 -2.14
CA ARG A 196 8.55 -24.41 -3.10
C ARG A 196 8.08 -25.86 -3.11
N ASP A 197 7.72 -26.40 -1.96
CA ASP A 197 7.18 -27.76 -1.83
C ASP A 197 5.80 -27.88 -2.53
N GLU A 198 5.02 -26.79 -2.55
CA GLU A 198 3.79 -26.67 -3.37
C GLU A 198 4.05 -26.43 -4.86
N GLY A 199 5.32 -26.31 -5.29
CA GLY A 199 5.73 -26.24 -6.69
C GLY A 199 5.89 -24.83 -7.28
N PHE A 200 5.80 -23.77 -6.48
CA PHE A 200 5.97 -22.40 -6.96
C PHE A 200 7.43 -22.02 -7.22
N VAL A 201 7.67 -21.15 -8.20
CA VAL A 201 8.95 -20.48 -8.39
C VAL A 201 9.06 -19.32 -7.40
N VAL A 202 9.73 -19.56 -6.27
CA VAL A 202 9.82 -18.59 -5.16
C VAL A 202 11.11 -17.77 -5.17
N GLY A 203 10.96 -16.45 -5.16
CA GLY A 203 12.03 -15.48 -4.97
C GLY A 203 12.28 -15.18 -3.49
N ASP A 204 13.53 -15.31 -3.04
CA ASP A 204 13.98 -14.84 -1.72
C ASP A 204 14.48 -13.40 -1.88
N ASN A 205 13.74 -12.42 -1.35
CA ASN A 205 13.98 -10.99 -1.59
C ASN A 205 14.06 -10.64 -3.09
N GLU A 206 13.16 -11.24 -3.87
CA GLU A 206 12.95 -10.94 -5.28
C GLU A 206 11.43 -10.80 -5.55
N PRO A 207 10.99 -9.92 -6.48
CA PRO A 207 11.78 -9.08 -7.38
C PRO A 207 12.28 -7.77 -6.74
N TYR A 208 12.05 -7.59 -5.44
CA TYR A 208 12.56 -6.49 -4.63
C TYR A 208 13.07 -7.05 -3.30
N SER A 209 13.91 -6.29 -2.60
CA SER A 209 14.38 -6.65 -1.27
C SER A 209 13.53 -6.01 -0.18
N GLY A 210 13.14 -6.80 0.83
CA GLY A 210 12.53 -6.31 2.07
C GLY A 210 13.54 -5.75 3.08
N LYS A 211 14.84 -5.95 2.83
CA LYS A 211 15.91 -5.31 3.61
C LYS A 211 15.90 -3.82 3.35
N ALA A 212 15.95 -3.03 4.42
CA ALA A 212 16.30 -1.62 4.30
C ALA A 212 17.71 -1.50 3.68
N PRO A 213 17.99 -0.45 2.87
CA PRO A 213 19.37 0.01 2.72
C PRO A 213 19.96 0.44 4.08
#